data_AF-A0A235IQ25-F1
#
_entry.id   AF-A0A235IQ25-F1
#
_cell.length_a   1.000
_cell.length_b   1.000
_cell.length_c   1.000
_cell.angle_alpha   90.00
_cell.angle_beta   90.00
_cell.angle_gamma   90.00
#
_symmetry.space_group_name_H-M   'P 1'
#
loop_
_entity.id
_entity.type
_entity.pdbx_description
1 polymer ?
#
loop_
_entity_poly.entity_id
_entity_poly.type
_entity_poly.pdbx_seq_one_letter_code
_entity_poly.pdbx_strand_id
1 'polypeptide(L)'
;MKLQRIEAGEYLTADGRFYVRNTYYSNGLPGRSNTTKGWLIEDKSGLTPFQVSSNQKTKLRRVDTLTEAKEIIALVVECDRKEKISRDAGWRKEDNAQPPGVCWLSPYTGKLLTRSEALLELSLMS
;
A
#
# COMPACT_ATOMS: atom_id res chain seq x y z
N MET A 1 -8.23 10.71 1.28
CA MET A 1 -8.83 9.85 2.33
C MET A 1 -8.30 10.28 3.69
N LYS A 2 -9.11 10.34 4.75
CA LYS A 2 -8.69 10.88 6.07
C LYS A 2 -8.73 9.79 7.13
N LEU A 3 -7.64 9.65 7.90
CA LEU A 3 -7.62 8.83 9.13
C LEU A 3 -8.47 9.51 10.20
N GLN A 4 -9.46 8.79 10.71
CA GLN A 4 -10.32 9.23 11.80
C GLN A 4 -9.78 8.68 13.11
N ARG A 5 -9.69 9.53 14.12
CA ARG A 5 -9.29 9.10 15.46
C ARG A 5 -10.46 8.36 16.11
N ILE A 6 -10.24 7.14 16.59
CA ILE A 6 -11.22 6.37 17.35
C ILE A 6 -10.93 6.52 18.84
N GLU A 7 -9.68 6.26 19.24
CA GLU A 7 -9.22 6.37 20.62
C GLU A 7 -7.89 7.12 20.74
N ALA A 8 -7.35 7.25 21.96
CA ALA A 8 -6.04 7.86 22.17
C ALA A 8 -4.93 6.97 21.59
N GLY A 9 -4.32 7.42 20.50
CA GLY A 9 -3.27 6.66 19.82
C GLY A 9 -3.80 5.60 18.85
N GLU A 10 -5.09 5.65 18.49
CA GLU A 10 -5.71 4.73 17.55
C GLU A 10 -6.54 5.48 16.49
N TYR A 11 -6.37 5.07 15.24
CA TYR A 11 -7.00 5.66 14.07
C TYR A 11 -7.51 4.58 13.13
N LEU A 12 -8.57 4.90 12.39
CA LEU A 12 -9.13 4.05 11.35
C LEU A 12 -9.49 4.90 10.14
N THR A 13 -9.31 4.35 8.95
CA THR A 13 -9.83 4.99 7.74
C THR A 13 -11.36 4.92 7.71
N ALA A 14 -12.01 5.88 7.04
CA ALA A 14 -13.47 5.95 6.99
C ALA A 14 -14.15 4.71 6.36
N ASP A 15 -13.43 3.97 5.51
CA ASP A 15 -13.87 2.70 4.92
C ASP A 15 -13.57 1.48 5.79
N GLY A 16 -12.97 1.67 6.97
CA GLY A 16 -12.60 0.61 7.90
C GLY A 16 -11.40 -0.25 7.47
N ARG A 17 -10.74 0.07 6.36
CA ARG A 17 -9.67 -0.77 5.79
C ARG A 17 -8.36 -0.70 6.58
N PHE A 18 -7.87 0.50 6.85
CA PHE A 18 -6.60 0.68 7.54
C PHE A 18 -6.82 1.07 8.99
N TYR A 19 -6.29 0.24 9.88
CA TYR A 19 -6.24 0.51 11.31
C TYR A 19 -4.81 0.90 11.70
N VAL A 20 -4.66 2.00 12.42
CA VAL A 20 -3.36 2.54 12.82
C VAL A 20 -3.34 2.74 14.32
N ARG A 21 -2.42 2.07 15.01
CA ARG A 21 -2.28 2.19 16.46
C ARG A 21 -0.85 2.47 16.88
N ASN A 22 -0.70 3.20 17.98
CA ASN A 22 0.57 3.34 18.66
C ASN A 22 1.02 1.97 19.20
N THR A 23 2.29 1.64 19.03
CA THR A 23 2.87 0.38 19.49
C THR A 23 4.26 0.62 20.06
N TYR A 24 4.64 -0.21 21.02
CA TYR A 24 6.01 -0.34 21.49
C TYR A 24 6.60 -1.60 20.87
N TYR A 25 7.83 -1.53 20.37
CA TYR A 25 8.52 -2.70 19.85
C TYR A 25 9.96 -2.78 20.36
N SER A 26 10.45 -4.01 20.45
CA SER A 26 11.86 -4.28 20.75
C SER A 26 12.70 -3.98 19.52
N ASN A 27 13.85 -3.36 19.73
CA ASN A 27 14.90 -3.26 18.71
C ASN A 27 15.74 -4.55 18.63
N GLY A 28 15.27 -5.65 19.25
CA GLY A 28 15.97 -6.94 19.26
C GLY A 28 17.14 -7.03 20.23
N LEU A 29 17.30 -6.05 21.12
CA LEU A 29 18.38 -6.03 22.12
C LEU A 29 17.92 -6.72 23.42
N PRO A 30 18.42 -7.92 23.75
CA PRO A 30 18.08 -8.59 25.00
C PRO A 30 18.53 -7.75 26.20
N GLY A 31 17.67 -7.63 27.21
CA GLY A 31 17.97 -6.91 28.46
C GLY A 31 17.65 -5.41 28.49
N ARG A 32 17.13 -4.81 27.40
CA ARG A 32 16.54 -3.46 27.43
C ARG A 32 15.03 -3.52 27.19
N SER A 33 14.27 -2.84 28.05
CA SER A 33 12.83 -2.58 27.87
C SER A 33 12.59 -1.90 26.52
N ASN A 34 11.45 -2.21 25.88
CA ASN A 34 11.04 -1.64 24.59
C ASN A 34 10.87 -0.11 24.68
N THR A 35 11.93 0.67 24.47
CA THR A 35 11.87 2.14 24.56
C THR A 35 11.45 2.80 23.26
N THR A 36 11.44 2.08 22.13
CA THR A 36 11.07 2.65 20.84
C THR A 36 9.56 2.59 20.66
N LYS A 37 8.97 3.79 20.73
CA LYS A 37 7.57 4.05 20.39
C LYS A 37 7.46 4.24 18.89
N GLY A 38 6.46 3.62 18.27
CA GLY A 38 6.13 3.85 16.87
C GLY A 38 4.67 3.58 16.61
N TRP A 39 4.34 3.36 15.34
CA TRP A 39 2.99 3.14 14.85
C TRP A 39 2.94 1.85 14.05
N LEU A 40 1.84 1.13 14.21
CA LEU A 40 1.54 -0.06 13.46
C LEU A 40 0.36 0.23 12.55
N ILE A 41 0.58 0.07 11.26
CA ILE A 41 -0.45 0.06 10.22
C ILE A 41 -0.90 -1.38 10.03
N GLU A 42 -2.20 -1.62 10.08
CA GLU A 42 -2.83 -2.88 9.77
C GLU A 42 -3.80 -2.67 8.60
N ASP A 43 -3.57 -3.39 7.50
CA ASP A 43 -4.52 -3.49 6.40
C ASP A 43 -5.49 -4.65 6.65
N LYS A 44 -6.71 -4.35 7.10
CA LYS A 44 -7.73 -5.34 7.43
C LYS A 44 -8.21 -6.12 6.20
N SER A 45 -8.15 -5.53 5.00
CA SER A 45 -8.52 -6.25 3.78
C SER A 45 -7.44 -7.25 3.34
N GLY A 46 -6.19 -7.04 3.75
CA GLY A 46 -5.04 -7.86 3.32
C GLY A 46 -4.71 -7.75 1.84
N LEU A 47 -5.19 -6.70 1.18
CA LEU A 47 -5.00 -6.45 -0.25
C LEU A 47 -3.66 -5.73 -0.50
N THR A 48 -3.10 -5.12 0.54
CA THR A 48 -1.82 -4.44 0.54
C THR A 48 -0.81 -5.28 1.32
N PRO A 49 -0.14 -6.26 0.68
CA PRO A 49 0.95 -6.96 1.33
C PRO A 49 2.12 -6.01 1.51
N PHE A 50 2.35 -5.56 2.75
CA PHE A 50 3.55 -4.83 3.11
C PHE A 50 4.73 -5.80 3.11
N GLN A 51 5.79 -5.44 2.38
CA GLN A 51 7.00 -6.24 2.36
C GLN A 51 7.78 -6.00 3.66
N VAL A 52 7.99 -7.07 4.43
CA VAL A 52 8.74 -7.04 5.70
C VAL A 52 10.14 -7.59 5.51
N SER A 53 10.31 -8.53 4.58
CA SER A 53 11.62 -9.06 4.14
C SER A 53 11.57 -9.46 2.67
N SER A 54 12.68 -9.94 2.11
CA SER A 54 12.75 -10.40 0.71
C SER A 54 11.64 -11.38 0.35
N ASN A 55 11.27 -12.26 1.28
CA ASN A 55 10.29 -13.34 1.04
C ASN A 55 9.04 -13.25 1.92
N GLN A 56 8.94 -12.28 2.83
CA GLN A 56 7.82 -12.18 3.76
C GLN A 56 6.98 -10.93 3.49
N LYS A 57 5.71 -11.19 3.16
CA LYS A 57 4.66 -10.19 3.05
C LYS A 57 3.73 -10.31 4.25
N THR A 58 3.32 -9.19 4.82
CA THR A 58 2.38 -9.17 5.94
C THR A 58 1.33 -8.10 5.72
N LYS A 59 0.23 -8.18 6.47
CA LYS A 59 -0.80 -7.13 6.54
C LYS A 59 -0.39 -5.99 7.48
N LEU A 60 0.79 -6.08 8.09
CA LEU A 60 1.24 -5.22 9.18
C LEU A 60 2.49 -4.47 8.77
N ARG A 61 2.49 -3.14 8.91
CA ARG A 61 3.66 -2.31 8.69
C ARG A 61 3.97 -1.46 9.89
N ARG A 62 5.23 -1.51 10.34
CA ARG A 62 5.75 -0.65 11.40
C ARG A 62 6.33 0.62 10.77
N VAL A 63 6.09 1.74 11.43
CA VAL A 63 6.58 3.07 11.04
C VAL A 63 6.85 3.88 12.29
N ASP A 64 7.76 4.84 12.23
CA ASP A 64 8.20 5.54 13.43
C ASP A 64 7.24 6.68 13.80
N THR A 65 6.57 7.27 12.80
CA THR A 65 5.69 8.43 13.01
C THR A 65 4.28 8.24 12.45
N LEU A 66 3.31 8.94 13.04
CA LEU A 66 1.94 8.98 12.53
C LEU A 66 1.87 9.63 11.14
N THR A 67 2.76 10.57 10.85
CA THR A 67 2.86 11.23 9.55
C THR A 67 3.25 10.22 8.47
N GLU A 68 4.28 9.42 8.72
CA GLU A 68 4.68 8.34 7.82
C GLU A 68 3.54 7.33 7.61
N ALA A 69 2.81 6.97 8.68
CA ALA A 69 1.64 6.11 8.58
C ALA A 69 0.57 6.68 7.62
N LYS A 70 0.29 7.99 7.73
CA LYS A 70 -0.66 8.68 6.86
C LYS A 70 -0.20 8.69 5.41
N GLU A 71 1.08 8.95 5.16
CA GLU A 71 1.66 9.01 3.83
C GLU A 71 1.61 7.64 3.13
N ILE A 72 1.96 6.57 3.85
CA ILE A 72 1.87 5.21 3.31
C ILE A 72 0.43 4.84 2.95
N ILE A 73 -0.52 5.11 3.83
CA ILE A 73 -1.94 4.84 3.56
C ILE A 73 -2.43 5.66 2.36
N ALA A 74 -2.06 6.95 2.29
CA ALA A 74 -2.41 7.79 1.16
C ALA A 74 -1.84 7.26 -0.16
N LEU A 75 -0.58 6.81 -0.16
CA LEU A 75 0.07 6.22 -1.33
C LEU A 75 -0.64 4.95 -1.78
N VAL A 76 -0.98 4.06 -0.85
CA VAL A 76 -1.67 2.80 -1.16
C VAL A 76 -3.05 3.06 -1.75
N VAL A 77 -3.82 3.96 -1.13
CA VAL A 77 -5.16 4.33 -1.62
C VAL A 77 -5.09 4.96 -3.02
N GLU A 78 -4.10 5.82 -3.25
CA GLU A 78 -3.88 6.41 -4.57
C GLU A 78 -3.49 5.34 -5.60
N CYS A 79 -2.71 4.34 -5.18
CA CYS A 79 -2.37 3.22 -6.04
C CYS A 79 -3.60 2.40 -6.43
N ASP A 80 -4.46 2.10 -5.46
CA ASP A 80 -5.71 1.36 -5.69
C ASP A 80 -6.68 2.16 -6.58
N ARG A 81 -6.76 3.48 -6.40
CA ARG A 81 -7.56 4.37 -7.25
C ARG A 81 -7.09 4.30 -8.70
N LYS A 82 -5.78 4.45 -8.94
CA LYS A 82 -5.18 4.33 -10.28
C LYS A 82 -5.45 2.97 -10.90
N GLU A 83 -5.27 1.91 -10.12
CA GLU A 83 -5.53 0.54 -10.55
C GLU A 83 -6.99 0.30 -10.92
N LYS A 84 -7.93 0.88 -10.17
CA LYS A 84 -9.35 0.85 -10.49
C LYS A 84 -9.65 1.55 -11.82
N ILE A 85 -9.08 2.74 -12.04
CA ILE A 85 -9.27 3.47 -13.30
C ILE A 85 -8.76 2.63 -14.49
N SER A 86 -7.58 2.02 -14.38
CA SER A 86 -7.05 1.14 -15.44
C SER A 86 -7.99 -0.04 -15.71
N ARG A 87 -8.51 -0.71 -14.66
CA ARG A 87 -9.48 -1.81 -14.82
C ARG A 87 -10.78 -1.36 -15.47
N ASP A 88 -11.33 -0.23 -15.05
CA ASP A 88 -12.58 0.33 -15.58
C ASP A 88 -12.42 0.72 -17.06
N ALA A 89 -11.22 1.13 -17.47
CA ALA A 89 -10.87 1.38 -18.87
C ALA A 89 -10.60 0.09 -19.68
N GLY A 90 -10.74 -1.10 -19.09
CA GLY A 90 -10.59 -2.40 -19.76
C GLY A 90 -9.19 -2.99 -19.75
N TRP A 91 -8.24 -2.38 -19.05
CA TRP A 91 -6.88 -2.89 -18.94
C TRP A 91 -6.82 -4.13 -18.05
N ARG A 92 -6.00 -5.12 -18.44
CA ARG A 92 -5.85 -6.38 -17.71
C ARG A 92 -4.42 -6.51 -17.16
N LYS A 93 -4.28 -7.05 -15.96
CA LYS A 93 -2.97 -7.42 -15.43
C LYS A 93 -2.53 -8.76 -16.02
N GLU A 94 -1.29 -8.81 -16.50
CA GLU A 94 -0.64 -10.04 -16.92
C GLU A 94 0.73 -10.16 -16.22
N ASP A 95 1.06 -11.38 -15.81
CA ASP A 95 2.38 -11.69 -15.27
C ASP A 95 3.40 -11.61 -16.41
N ASN A 96 4.46 -10.83 -16.21
CA ASN A 96 5.57 -10.71 -17.14
C ASN A 96 6.78 -11.42 -16.54
N ALA A 97 7.45 -12.28 -17.31
CA ALA A 97 8.67 -12.95 -16.87
C ALA A 97 9.83 -11.97 -16.64
N GLN A 98 9.77 -10.76 -17.22
CA GLN A 98 10.77 -9.71 -17.05
C GLN A 98 10.33 -8.66 -16.01
N PRO A 99 11.29 -8.04 -15.29
CA PRO A 99 11.00 -6.93 -14.38
C PRO A 99 10.17 -5.85 -15.10
N PRO A 100 9.10 -5.31 -14.48
CA PRO A 100 8.74 -5.38 -13.06
C PRO A 100 7.90 -6.60 -12.64
N GLY A 101 7.77 -7.64 -13.46
CA GLY A 101 7.09 -8.89 -13.10
C GLY A 101 5.58 -8.88 -13.33
N VAL A 102 4.95 -7.70 -13.32
CA VAL A 102 3.52 -7.51 -13.62
C VAL A 102 3.37 -6.33 -14.57
N CYS A 103 2.76 -6.59 -15.73
CA CYS A 103 2.44 -5.60 -16.74
C CYS A 103 0.93 -5.45 -16.92
N TRP A 104 0.54 -4.39 -17.59
CA TRP A 104 -0.84 -4.08 -17.95
C TRP A 104 -1.00 -4.23 -19.46
N LEU A 105 -1.93 -5.10 -19.88
CA LEU A 105 -2.32 -5.24 -21.27
C LEU A 105 -3.24 -4.08 -21.66
N SER A 106 -2.78 -3.28 -22.63
CA SER A 106 -3.54 -2.16 -23.17
C SER A 106 -4.75 -2.66 -23.99
N PRO A 107 -5.96 -2.15 -23.73
CA PRO A 107 -7.13 -2.43 -24.57
C PRO A 107 -7.08 -1.66 -25.91
N TYR A 108 -6.22 -0.65 -26.03
CA TYR A 108 -6.12 0.19 -27.23
C TYR A 108 -5.08 -0.36 -28.20
N THR A 109 -3.91 -0.73 -27.69
CA THR A 109 -2.76 -1.14 -28.52
C THR A 109 -2.46 -2.63 -28.43
N GLY A 110 -3.07 -3.36 -27.50
CA GLY A 110 -2.79 -4.79 -27.26
C GLY A 110 -1.39 -5.06 -26.73
N LYS A 111 -0.65 -4.01 -26.31
CA LYS A 111 0.71 -4.13 -25.80
C LYS A 111 0.73 -4.33 -24.29
N LEU A 112 1.74 -5.06 -23.82
CA LEU A 112 2.06 -5.15 -22.40
C LEU A 112 2.91 -3.95 -22.00
N LEU A 113 2.36 -3.15 -21.09
CA LEU A 113 2.97 -1.92 -20.61
C LEU A 113 3.27 -2.02 -19.12
N THR A 114 4.36 -1.43 -18.68
CA THR A 114 4.61 -1.22 -17.26
C THR A 114 3.52 -0.34 -16.66
N ARG A 115 3.39 -0.34 -15.33
CA ARG A 115 2.40 0.51 -14.64
C ARG A 115 2.50 1.99 -15.04
N SER A 116 3.71 2.53 -15.18
CA SER A 116 3.91 3.94 -15.53
C SER A 116 3.49 4.23 -16.98
N GLU A 117 3.85 3.34 -17.91
CA GLU A 117 3.46 3.45 -19.32
C GLU A 117 1.95 3.32 -19.51
N ALA A 118 1.31 2.39 -18.79
CA ALA A 118 -0.13 2.20 -18.83
C ALA A 118 -0.89 3.46 -18.39
N LEU A 119 -0.43 4.11 -17.31
CA LEU A 119 -1.01 5.36 -16.84
C LEU A 119 -0.78 6.52 -17.83
N LEU A 120 0.37 6.55 -18.50
CA LEU A 120 0.66 7.55 -19.52
C LEU A 120 -0.24 7.37 -20.74
N GLU A 121 -0.34 6.16 -21.29
CA GLU A 121 -1.20 5.87 -22.44
C GLU A 121 -2.67 6.17 -22.09
N LEU A 122 -3.14 5.79 -20.90
CA LEU A 122 -4.48 6.14 -20.44
C LEU A 122 -4.70 7.66 -20.40
N SER A 123 -3.73 8.44 -19.93
CA SER A 123 -3.85 9.91 -19.89
C SER A 123 -3.85 10.58 -21.27
N LEU A 124 -3.25 9.93 -22.26
CA LEU A 124 -3.25 10.40 -23.65
C LEU A 124 -4.54 10.06 -24.39
N MET A 125 -5.24 9.00 -23.96
CA MET A 125 -6.46 8.47 -24.59
C MET A 125 -7.75 8.90 -23.88
N SER A 126 -7.65 9.59 -22.73
CA SER A 126 -8.77 10.19 -21.98
C SER A 126 -9.07 11.62 -22.43
#